data_AF-A0A7L1SLH2-F1
#
_entry.id   AF-A0A7L1SLH2-F1
#
_cell.length_a   1.000
_cell.length_b   1.000
_cell.length_c   1.000
_cell.angle_alpha   90.00
_cell.angle_beta   90.00
_cell.angle_gamma   90.00
#
_symmetry.space_group_name_H-M   'P 1'
#
loop_
_entity.id
_entity.type
_entity.pdbx_description
1 polymer ?
#
loop_
_entity_poly.entity_id
_entity_poly.type
_entity_poly.pdbx_seq_one_letter_code
_entity_poly.pdbx_strand_id
1 'polypeptide(L)'
;RDPGSLARWLCGALVVRGVAAVLALPRSRRELLQLDFLAAALQIPFVSLLDTRGPLPFRAQSPFHFHVERQSSLETLVDVLVSVLQANDWHETNLVLCHPWDVSGFLSLWTRRSQLFLRTVLDVGYLDEPGATHYLRRHREHFRTLSSPVLVLGCDLWRARLIFRAAEESGLLPQEFHWMLGSPLSAGELQTEGLPLGLLAYGEVNRPPLELFIQDAVDLVSRAIASAARVRPDLALLQTMVNCNDRHRAGDESSGLFLSRFLANTSFHGRTGPVRVENMTLVRLEQQYRVWSLRRDSRGEPTWVTVGTWRHGKLEMEEGAWQSYRQHKNPGEGTGGARVRLRVVTLVEHPFVFTREADEDGSCPAGQLCLDPGTNDSAVLDALFEELGADNGSVPRAYKKCCYGYCIDLLEKLAEDVPFDFELYIVGDGKYGAWKNGRWTGLVGDLLSGMAHMAVTSFSINSARSKVIDFTSPFFSTSLGILVRTKDTASPIGAFMWPLHWTMWVGIFVALHMTALFLTLYEWKSPYGMTPHGRNRMKIFSYSSALNLCYAILFGRTVSSKTPKCCTGRFLMNLWAIFCLLVLSSYTANLAAVMVGDKTFEELSGIHDPKVGERLGWFRWGWV
;
A
#
# COMPACT_ATOMS: atom_id res chain seq x y z
N ARG A 1 -17.23 33.16 47.25
CA ARG A 1 -18.37 34.01 47.65
C ARG A 1 -19.52 33.10 48.05
N ASP A 2 -20.38 33.52 48.99
CA ASP A 2 -21.56 32.75 49.39
C ASP A 2 -22.56 32.68 48.21
N PRO A 3 -22.97 31.48 47.73
CA PRO A 3 -23.97 31.33 46.65
C PRO A 3 -25.26 32.11 46.90
N GLY A 4 -25.72 32.17 48.16
CA GLY A 4 -26.95 32.85 48.52
C GLY A 4 -26.87 34.37 48.29
N SER A 5 -25.72 34.96 48.58
CA SER A 5 -25.46 36.38 48.30
C SER A 5 -25.43 36.72 46.81
N LEU A 6 -24.84 35.84 45.98
CA LEU A 6 -24.76 36.02 44.53
C LEU A 6 -26.15 35.93 43.88
N ALA A 7 -26.96 34.94 44.28
CA ALA A 7 -28.33 34.76 43.79
C ALA A 7 -29.22 35.96 44.15
N ARG A 8 -29.15 36.45 45.40
CA ARG A 8 -29.90 37.63 45.86
C ARG A 8 -29.49 38.90 45.09
N TRP A 9 -28.20 39.09 44.86
CA TRP A 9 -27.69 40.23 44.10
C TRP A 9 -28.12 40.17 42.63
N LEU A 10 -27.94 39.02 41.95
CA LEU A 10 -28.35 38.85 40.56
C LEU A 10 -29.86 39.05 40.39
N CYS A 11 -30.66 38.51 41.31
CA CYS A 11 -32.09 38.73 41.32
C CYS A 11 -32.44 40.23 41.43
N GLY A 12 -31.88 40.94 42.41
CA GLY A 12 -32.17 42.38 42.59
C GLY A 12 -31.65 43.27 41.44
N ALA A 13 -30.53 42.90 40.83
CA ALA A 13 -29.89 43.70 39.79
C ALA A 13 -30.48 43.45 38.38
N LEU A 14 -30.84 42.21 38.05
CA LEU A 14 -31.28 41.82 36.71
C LEU A 14 -32.78 42.05 36.49
N VAL A 15 -33.60 41.79 37.50
CA VAL A 15 -35.07 41.85 37.39
C VAL A 15 -35.59 43.27 37.25
N VAL A 16 -34.93 44.24 37.88
CA VAL A 16 -35.35 45.65 37.88
C VAL A 16 -35.01 46.36 36.56
N ARG A 17 -34.08 45.81 35.77
CA ARG A 17 -33.47 46.51 34.61
C ARG A 17 -33.86 45.95 33.24
N GLY A 18 -34.62 44.85 33.17
CA GLY A 18 -34.92 44.20 31.90
C GLY A 18 -33.64 43.78 31.16
N VAL A 19 -32.90 42.82 31.74
CA VAL A 19 -31.67 42.27 31.14
C VAL A 19 -31.91 41.07 30.22
N ALA A 20 -31.56 41.22 28.93
CA ALA A 20 -31.89 40.24 27.88
C ALA A 20 -31.00 39.00 27.93
N ALA A 21 -29.74 39.21 28.28
CA ALA A 21 -28.73 38.18 28.43
C ALA A 21 -27.65 38.64 29.42
N VAL A 22 -26.98 37.70 30.08
CA VAL A 22 -25.92 37.98 31.04
C VAL A 22 -24.59 37.44 30.53
N LEU A 23 -23.57 38.31 30.45
CA LEU A 23 -22.20 37.88 30.18
C LEU A 23 -21.47 37.62 31.50
N ALA A 24 -20.90 36.43 31.65
CA ALA A 24 -20.23 36.02 32.88
C ALA A 24 -18.81 35.50 32.64
N LEU A 25 -17.92 35.75 33.60
CA LEU A 25 -16.55 35.26 33.60
C LEU A 25 -16.32 34.44 34.89
N PRO A 26 -16.75 33.17 34.93
CA PRO A 26 -16.61 32.34 36.13
C PRO A 26 -15.13 32.07 36.41
N ARG A 27 -14.72 32.20 37.67
CA ARG A 27 -13.33 31.94 38.11
C ARG A 27 -13.13 30.55 38.68
N SER A 28 -14.21 29.83 38.97
CA SER A 28 -14.15 28.47 39.51
C SER A 28 -15.29 27.59 39.01
N ARG A 29 -15.08 26.26 39.06
CA ARG A 29 -16.10 25.26 38.74
C ARG A 29 -17.37 25.43 39.58
N ARG A 30 -17.22 25.88 40.84
CA ARG A 30 -18.35 26.14 41.74
C ARG A 30 -19.18 27.33 41.28
N GLU A 31 -18.55 28.40 40.81
CA GLU A 31 -19.24 29.57 40.25
C GLU A 31 -19.95 29.21 38.94
N LEU A 32 -19.32 28.38 38.09
CA LEU A 32 -19.94 27.91 36.85
C LEU A 32 -21.24 27.12 37.11
N LEU A 33 -21.23 26.22 38.09
CA LEU A 33 -22.42 25.46 38.53
C LEU A 33 -23.54 26.39 39.05
N GLN A 34 -23.16 27.43 39.81
CA GLN A 34 -24.12 28.42 40.32
C GLN A 34 -24.75 29.24 39.19
N LEU A 35 -23.97 29.67 38.20
CA LEU A 35 -24.47 30.40 37.05
C LEU A 35 -25.41 29.57 36.19
N ASP A 36 -25.11 28.28 36.00
CA ASP A 36 -25.98 27.36 35.27
C ASP A 36 -27.36 27.21 35.92
N PHE A 37 -27.36 26.99 37.24
CA PHE A 37 -28.57 26.95 38.04
C PHE A 37 -29.37 28.26 37.94
N LEU A 38 -28.70 29.40 38.04
CA LEU A 38 -29.34 30.71 37.98
C LEU A 38 -29.89 31.04 36.59
N ALA A 39 -29.18 30.68 35.52
CA ALA A 39 -29.65 30.82 34.15
C ALA A 39 -30.95 30.01 33.93
N ALA A 40 -30.99 28.78 34.42
CA ALA A 40 -32.18 27.93 34.37
C ALA A 40 -33.34 28.47 35.23
N ALA A 41 -33.04 28.93 36.44
CA ALA A 41 -34.05 29.42 37.39
C ALA A 41 -34.67 30.75 36.94
N LEU A 42 -33.87 31.66 36.38
CA LEU A 42 -34.31 32.96 35.87
C LEU A 42 -34.86 32.88 34.44
N GLN A 43 -34.61 31.77 33.73
CA GLN A 43 -34.90 31.60 32.30
C GLN A 43 -34.34 32.75 31.45
N ILE A 44 -33.13 33.22 31.76
CA ILE A 44 -32.42 34.26 31.03
C ILE A 44 -31.16 33.61 30.42
N PRO A 45 -30.83 33.86 29.15
CA PRO A 45 -29.61 33.33 28.55
C PRO A 45 -28.35 33.94 29.19
N PHE A 46 -27.47 33.08 29.69
CA PHE A 46 -26.17 33.44 30.23
C PHE A 46 -25.10 33.00 29.24
N VAL A 47 -24.14 33.86 28.91
CA VAL A 47 -23.00 33.54 28.06
C VAL A 47 -21.74 33.62 28.92
N SER A 48 -21.19 32.46 29.25
CA SER A 48 -20.04 32.32 30.14
C SER A 48 -18.75 32.10 29.37
N LEU A 49 -17.75 32.95 29.60
CA LEU A 49 -16.41 32.86 29.01
C LEU A 49 -15.50 32.00 29.89
N LEU A 50 -15.17 30.79 29.44
CA LEU A 50 -14.42 29.79 30.22
C LEU A 50 -12.92 29.84 29.91
N ASP A 51 -12.07 29.83 30.95
CA ASP A 51 -10.61 29.68 30.83
C ASP A 51 -10.10 28.29 31.19
N THR A 52 -10.97 27.33 31.52
CA THR A 52 -10.53 26.05 32.08
C THR A 52 -10.52 24.96 31.02
N ARG A 53 -9.40 24.25 30.88
CA ARG A 53 -9.31 22.96 30.15
C ARG A 53 -9.96 21.87 31.00
N GLY A 54 -11.02 21.27 30.49
CA GLY A 54 -11.62 20.09 31.12
C GLY A 54 -13.08 19.89 30.70
N PRO A 55 -13.63 18.69 30.94
CA PRO A 55 -15.03 18.43 30.66
C PRO A 55 -15.91 19.36 31.50
N LEU A 56 -16.96 19.90 30.87
CA LEU A 56 -17.98 20.65 31.58
C LEU A 56 -18.57 19.76 32.71
N PRO A 57 -18.83 20.31 33.91
CA PRO A 57 -19.32 19.52 35.05
C PRO A 57 -20.67 18.83 34.85
N PHE A 58 -21.39 19.14 33.78
CA PHE A 58 -22.82 18.89 33.65
C PHE A 58 -23.10 17.66 32.77
N ARG A 59 -23.97 16.78 33.24
CA ARG A 59 -24.51 15.65 32.45
C ARG A 59 -25.68 16.05 31.55
N ALA A 60 -26.38 17.14 31.90
CA ALA A 60 -27.44 17.77 31.12
C ALA A 60 -27.22 19.29 31.18
N GLN A 61 -26.99 19.92 30.04
CA GLN A 61 -26.73 21.36 29.94
C GLN A 61 -28.05 22.13 29.93
N SER A 62 -28.12 23.21 30.71
CA SER A 62 -29.26 24.12 30.67
C SER A 62 -29.36 24.79 29.29
N PRO A 63 -30.54 24.85 28.64
CA PRO A 63 -30.69 25.53 27.35
C PRO A 63 -30.48 27.05 27.45
N PHE A 64 -30.37 27.58 28.68
CA PHE A 64 -30.18 28.99 28.97
C PHE A 64 -28.71 29.35 29.26
N HIS A 65 -27.77 28.39 29.25
CA HIS A 65 -26.38 28.67 29.61
C HIS A 65 -25.45 28.30 28.47
N PHE A 66 -24.96 29.33 27.80
CA PHE A 66 -24.02 29.25 26.70
C PHE A 66 -22.59 29.33 27.20
N HIS A 67 -21.72 28.51 26.63
CA HIS A 67 -20.32 28.40 27.04
C HIS A 67 -19.42 28.79 25.89
N VAL A 68 -18.61 29.84 26.08
CA VAL A 68 -17.58 30.25 25.15
C VAL A 68 -16.25 29.73 25.68
N GLU A 69 -15.69 28.73 25.00
CA GLU A 69 -14.40 28.14 25.38
C GLU A 69 -13.24 29.01 24.87
N ARG A 70 -12.50 29.65 25.79
CA ARG A 70 -11.29 30.43 25.47
C ARG A 70 -10.01 29.59 25.45
N GLN A 71 -10.11 28.34 25.86
CA GLN A 71 -9.06 27.34 25.73
C GLN A 71 -9.62 26.18 24.95
N SER A 72 -8.75 25.50 24.22
CA SER A 72 -9.15 24.41 23.37
C SER A 72 -9.64 23.22 24.17
N SER A 73 -10.71 22.61 23.68
CA SER A 73 -11.25 21.39 24.27
C SER A 73 -10.24 20.25 24.15
N LEU A 74 -10.35 19.28 25.06
CA LEU A 74 -9.53 18.08 25.02
C LEU A 74 -9.71 17.31 23.70
N GLU A 75 -10.90 17.39 23.11
CA GLU A 75 -11.20 16.81 21.80
C GLU A 75 -10.35 17.45 20.69
N THR A 76 -10.30 18.78 20.62
CA THR A 76 -9.48 19.48 19.63
C THR A 76 -8.01 19.10 19.78
N LEU A 77 -7.50 18.99 21.01
CA LEU A 77 -6.10 18.61 21.27
C LEU A 77 -5.83 17.18 20.79
N VAL A 78 -6.71 16.22 21.06
CA VAL A 78 -6.60 14.85 20.54
C VAL A 78 -6.61 14.86 19.01
N ASP A 79 -7.51 15.61 18.38
CA ASP A 79 -7.60 15.68 16.91
C ASP A 79 -6.30 16.23 16.30
N VAL A 80 -5.66 17.24 16.91
CA VAL A 80 -4.36 17.76 16.47
C VAL A 80 -3.27 16.70 16.60
N LEU A 81 -3.17 16.03 17.76
CA LEU A 81 -2.19 14.98 18.00
C LEU A 81 -2.32 13.84 17.00
N VAL A 82 -3.55 13.34 16.81
CA VAL A 82 -3.86 12.27 15.86
C VAL A 82 -3.50 12.68 14.44
N SER A 83 -3.82 13.93 14.04
CA SER A 83 -3.47 14.43 12.70
C SER A 83 -1.95 14.46 12.49
N VAL A 84 -1.17 14.82 13.51
CA VAL A 84 0.30 14.81 13.43
C VAL A 84 0.85 13.39 13.37
N LEU A 85 0.34 12.46 14.20
CA LEU A 85 0.77 11.07 14.16
C LEU A 85 0.44 10.41 12.80
N GLN A 86 -0.77 10.63 12.28
CA GLN A 86 -1.19 10.13 10.97
C GLN A 86 -0.36 10.72 9.82
N ALA A 87 -0.04 12.02 9.86
CA ALA A 87 0.83 12.63 8.85
C ALA A 87 2.25 12.04 8.82
N ASN A 88 2.70 11.45 9.94
CA ASN A 88 3.97 10.75 10.07
C ASN A 88 3.91 9.25 9.73
N ASP A 89 2.73 8.72 9.37
CA ASP A 89 2.46 7.29 9.20
C ASP A 89 2.70 6.47 10.50
N TRP A 90 2.51 7.10 11.67
CA TRP A 90 2.62 6.43 12.96
C TRP A 90 1.27 5.86 13.41
N HIS A 91 1.15 4.54 13.38
CA HIS A 91 -0.08 3.82 13.78
C HIS A 91 -0.13 3.43 15.26
N GLU A 92 1.02 3.52 15.95
CA GLU A 92 1.17 3.16 17.36
C GLU A 92 1.93 4.27 18.10
N THR A 93 1.66 4.48 19.39
CA THR A 93 2.41 5.44 20.22
C THR A 93 2.50 5.00 21.69
N ASN A 94 3.54 5.48 22.36
CA ASN A 94 3.77 5.29 23.79
C ASN A 94 3.44 6.59 24.52
N LEU A 95 2.89 6.50 25.72
CA LEU A 95 2.38 7.66 26.44
C LEU A 95 3.10 7.85 27.78
N VAL A 96 3.62 9.05 28.02
CA VAL A 96 4.29 9.45 29.28
C VAL A 96 3.54 10.61 29.93
N LEU A 97 3.18 10.48 31.20
CA LEU A 97 2.29 11.41 31.92
C LEU A 97 2.99 12.09 33.10
N CYS A 98 2.99 13.43 33.19
CA CYS A 98 3.68 14.16 34.27
C CYS A 98 2.79 14.82 35.34
N HIS A 99 1.49 14.94 35.14
CA HIS A 99 0.60 15.57 36.10
C HIS A 99 -0.67 14.73 36.23
N PRO A 100 -1.46 14.84 37.31
CA PRO A 100 -2.82 14.30 37.29
C PRO A 100 -3.72 15.20 36.43
N TRP A 101 -3.78 14.91 35.13
CA TRP A 101 -4.89 15.30 34.25
C TRP A 101 -6.02 14.25 34.43
N ASP A 102 -7.20 14.47 33.84
CA ASP A 102 -8.23 13.42 33.76
C ASP A 102 -7.75 12.34 32.77
N VAL A 103 -6.80 11.52 33.21
CA VAL A 103 -6.17 10.43 32.44
C VAL A 103 -7.26 9.52 31.88
N SER A 104 -8.25 9.18 32.71
CA SER A 104 -9.42 8.39 32.31
C SER A 104 -10.21 9.04 31.18
N GLY A 105 -10.51 10.32 31.30
CA GLY A 105 -11.22 11.10 30.29
C GLY A 105 -10.46 11.13 28.97
N PHE A 106 -9.17 11.43 28.99
CA PHE A 106 -8.36 11.41 27.77
C PHE A 106 -8.23 10.03 27.16
N LEU A 107 -7.90 8.99 27.94
CA LEU A 107 -7.75 7.64 27.39
C LEU A 107 -9.06 7.18 26.73
N SER A 108 -10.21 7.49 27.34
CA SER A 108 -11.53 7.21 26.74
C SER A 108 -11.78 7.96 25.43
N LEU A 109 -11.37 9.24 25.34
CA LEU A 109 -11.47 10.04 24.12
C LEU A 109 -10.51 9.56 23.05
N TRP A 110 -9.28 9.20 23.43
CA TRP A 110 -8.26 8.65 22.55
C TRP A 110 -8.76 7.36 21.91
N THR A 111 -9.16 6.37 22.70
CA THR A 111 -9.69 5.10 22.19
C THR A 111 -10.90 5.30 21.26
N ARG A 112 -11.75 6.30 21.54
CA ARG A 112 -12.93 6.58 20.72
C ARG A 112 -12.60 7.28 19.40
N ARG A 113 -11.59 8.15 19.34
CA ARG A 113 -11.33 9.02 18.18
C ARG A 113 -10.10 8.70 17.36
N SER A 114 -9.00 8.24 17.96
CA SER A 114 -7.71 8.17 17.25
C SER A 114 -7.63 6.99 16.28
N GLN A 115 -8.28 5.87 16.60
CA GLN A 115 -8.05 4.55 15.98
C GLN A 115 -6.57 4.09 16.05
N LEU A 116 -5.72 4.81 16.80
CA LEU A 116 -4.29 4.54 16.97
C LEU A 116 -4.08 3.73 18.25
N PHE A 117 -3.19 2.73 18.20
CA PHE A 117 -2.92 1.87 19.34
C PHE A 117 -1.95 2.53 20.32
N LEU A 118 -2.35 2.60 21.59
CA LEU A 118 -1.45 2.93 22.70
C LEU A 118 -0.79 1.64 23.18
N ARG A 119 0.53 1.51 22.99
CA ARG A 119 1.26 0.31 23.44
C ARG A 119 1.53 0.33 24.94
N THR A 120 2.03 1.46 25.43
CA THR A 120 2.46 1.61 26.82
C THR A 120 1.99 2.95 27.37
N VAL A 121 1.60 2.96 28.64
CA VAL A 121 1.25 4.17 29.39
C VAL A 121 2.11 4.20 30.65
N LEU A 122 2.95 5.23 30.77
CA LEU A 122 3.90 5.43 31.86
C LEU A 122 3.50 6.69 32.62
N ASP A 123 3.10 6.51 33.87
CA ASP A 123 2.77 7.63 34.76
C ASP A 123 3.99 7.97 35.62
N VAL A 124 4.59 9.13 35.34
CA VAL A 124 5.74 9.67 36.07
C VAL A 124 5.34 10.90 36.90
N GLY A 125 4.05 11.21 37.01
CA GLY A 125 3.57 12.44 37.62
C GLY A 125 3.79 12.56 39.13
N TYR A 126 4.09 11.45 39.80
CA TYR A 126 4.33 11.37 41.24
C TYR A 126 5.83 11.30 41.60
N LEU A 127 6.71 11.24 40.61
CA LEU A 127 8.15 11.02 40.82
C LEU A 127 8.91 12.35 40.86
N ASP A 128 9.88 12.46 41.76
CA ASP A 128 10.91 13.49 41.75
C ASP A 128 12.00 13.18 40.72
N GLU A 129 12.93 14.10 40.45
CA GLU A 129 14.03 13.90 39.49
C GLU A 129 14.80 12.57 39.69
N PRO A 130 15.31 12.25 40.90
CA PRO A 130 16.00 10.98 41.12
C PRO A 130 15.06 9.77 41.02
N GLY A 131 13.79 9.90 41.42
CA GLY A 131 12.77 8.86 41.27
C GLY A 131 12.45 8.56 39.80
N ALA A 132 12.38 9.59 38.95
CA ALA A 132 12.16 9.46 37.51
C ALA A 132 13.35 8.76 36.83
N THR A 133 14.59 9.16 37.16
CA THR A 133 15.80 8.50 36.63
C THR A 133 15.86 7.03 37.05
N HIS A 134 15.58 6.71 38.31
CA HIS A 134 15.55 5.32 38.78
C HIS A 134 14.44 4.49 38.08
N TYR A 135 13.27 5.09 37.86
CA TYR A 135 12.14 4.44 37.19
C TYR A 135 12.42 4.16 35.71
N LEU A 136 12.98 5.13 34.98
CA LEU A 136 13.37 4.99 33.58
C LEU A 136 14.49 3.95 33.42
N ARG A 137 15.48 3.96 34.32
CA ARG A 137 16.56 2.96 34.34
C ARG A 137 16.04 1.54 34.55
N ARG A 138 15.05 1.35 35.44
CA ARG A 138 14.42 0.04 35.68
C ARG A 138 13.66 -0.50 34.47
N HIS A 139 13.08 0.38 33.65
CA HIS A 139 12.32 0.01 32.46
C HIS A 139 13.12 0.15 31.16
N ARG A 140 14.44 0.36 31.23
CA ARG A 140 15.32 0.66 30.08
C ARG A 140 15.18 -0.33 28.93
N GLU A 141 15.20 -1.63 29.21
CA GLU A 141 15.08 -2.66 28.17
C GLU A 141 13.72 -2.63 27.49
N HIS A 142 12.66 -2.28 28.22
CA HIS A 142 11.34 -2.08 27.64
C HIS A 142 11.34 -0.88 26.69
N PHE A 143 11.96 0.24 27.08
CA PHE A 143 12.10 1.44 26.24
C PHE A 143 12.95 1.20 24.98
N ARG A 144 14.03 0.41 25.06
CA ARG A 144 14.87 0.05 23.90
C ARG A 144 14.12 -0.73 22.82
N THR A 145 13.11 -1.51 23.21
CA THR A 145 12.26 -2.25 22.27
C THR A 145 11.14 -1.42 21.64
N LEU A 146 10.98 -0.15 22.04
CA LEU A 146 9.94 0.72 21.51
C LEU A 146 10.38 1.30 20.15
N SER A 147 9.74 0.84 19.07
CA SER A 147 9.87 1.40 17.73
C SER A 147 8.89 2.56 17.45
N SER A 148 7.99 2.86 18.40
CA SER A 148 6.89 3.82 18.24
C SER A 148 7.15 5.16 18.95
N PRO A 149 6.61 6.29 18.42
CA PRO A 149 6.80 7.62 19.00
C PRO A 149 6.30 7.72 20.44
N VAL A 150 7.00 8.51 21.25
CA VAL A 150 6.68 8.77 22.65
C VAL A 150 6.00 10.13 22.79
N LEU A 151 4.74 10.11 23.21
CA LEU A 151 3.90 11.26 23.47
C LEU A 151 3.97 11.65 24.96
N VAL A 152 4.39 12.87 25.24
CA VAL A 152 4.59 13.40 26.60
C VAL A 152 3.43 14.33 26.97
N LEU A 153 2.48 13.87 27.80
CA LEU A 153 1.26 14.60 28.16
C LEU A 153 1.27 15.15 29.58
N GLY A 154 0.66 16.34 29.75
CA GLY A 154 0.51 16.98 31.05
C GLY A 154 1.82 17.45 31.66
N CYS A 155 2.85 17.67 30.86
CA CYS A 155 4.16 18.13 31.30
C CYS A 155 4.39 19.57 30.87
N ASP A 156 4.69 20.45 31.82
CA ASP A 156 5.29 21.74 31.50
C ASP A 156 6.69 21.52 30.91
N LEU A 157 7.19 22.48 30.12
CA LEU A 157 8.48 22.35 29.44
C LEU A 157 9.63 22.03 30.42
N TRP A 158 9.58 22.57 31.64
CA TRP A 158 10.54 22.27 32.70
C TRP A 158 10.55 20.78 33.10
N ARG A 159 9.37 20.17 33.31
CA ARG A 159 9.28 18.74 33.64
C ARG A 159 9.64 17.86 32.45
N ALA A 160 9.27 18.27 31.24
CA ALA A 160 9.66 17.53 30.03
C ALA A 160 11.19 17.46 29.89
N ARG A 161 11.91 18.56 30.15
CA ARG A 161 13.39 18.59 30.20
C ARG A 161 13.97 17.62 31.21
N LEU A 162 13.37 17.54 32.39
CA LEU A 162 13.77 16.60 33.44
C LEU A 162 13.73 15.16 32.93
N ILE A 163 12.65 14.81 32.23
CA ILE A 163 12.46 13.47 31.65
C ILE A 163 13.49 13.21 30.55
N PHE A 164 13.74 14.18 29.67
CA PHE A 164 14.75 14.01 28.61
C PHE A 164 16.16 13.83 29.18
N ARG A 165 16.54 14.59 30.21
CA ARG A 165 17.82 14.42 30.93
C ARG A 165 17.90 13.06 31.61
N ALA A 166 16.87 12.67 32.35
CA ALA A 166 16.81 11.37 33.02
C ALA A 166 16.88 10.18 32.04
N ALA A 167 16.30 10.33 30.83
CA ALA A 167 16.40 9.35 29.76
C ALA A 167 17.85 9.26 29.22
N GLU A 168 18.48 10.41 28.97
CA GLU A 168 19.88 10.50 28.50
C GLU A 168 20.86 9.88 29.51
N GLU A 169 20.72 10.20 30.80
CA GLU A 169 21.53 9.62 31.89
C GLU A 169 21.32 8.11 32.06
N SER A 170 20.15 7.60 31.67
CA SER A 170 19.84 6.17 31.68
C SER A 170 20.39 5.43 30.44
N GLY A 171 21.06 6.15 29.54
CA GLY A 171 21.64 5.59 28.31
C GLY A 171 20.59 5.24 27.26
N LEU A 172 19.46 5.96 27.25
CA LEU A 172 18.54 6.07 26.12
C LEU A 172 18.91 7.38 25.40
N LEU A 173 19.44 7.31 24.18
CA LEU A 173 19.76 8.52 23.43
C LEU A 173 18.43 9.13 22.96
N PRO A 174 18.03 10.32 23.45
CA PRO A 174 16.72 10.88 23.09
C PRO A 174 16.55 11.16 21.58
N GLN A 175 17.67 11.19 20.83
CA GLN A 175 17.71 11.35 19.38
C GLN A 175 17.37 10.06 18.60
N GLU A 176 17.40 8.89 19.25
CA GLU A 176 17.01 7.60 18.66
C GLU A 176 15.48 7.40 18.68
N PHE A 177 14.75 8.22 19.44
CA PHE A 177 13.31 8.11 19.62
C PHE A 177 12.58 9.34 19.08
N HIS A 178 11.38 9.12 18.56
CA HIS A 178 10.51 10.22 18.15
C HIS A 178 9.73 10.74 19.36
N TRP A 179 10.02 11.97 19.78
CA TRP A 179 9.31 12.60 20.90
C TRP A 179 8.33 13.65 20.42
N MET A 180 7.15 13.67 21.04
CA MET A 180 6.14 14.70 20.83
C MET A 180 5.64 15.23 22.16
N LEU A 181 5.64 16.56 22.33
CA LEU A 181 4.96 17.21 23.44
C LEU A 181 3.46 17.22 23.17
N GLY A 182 2.71 16.62 24.07
CA GLY A 182 1.27 16.44 23.97
C GLY A 182 0.45 17.63 24.48
N SER A 183 1.09 18.65 25.05
CA SER A 183 0.40 19.86 25.57
C SER A 183 0.72 21.07 24.69
N PRO A 184 -0.28 21.95 24.39
CA PRO A 184 -0.05 23.09 23.52
C PRO A 184 0.84 24.12 24.22
N LEU A 185 1.87 24.59 23.52
CA LEU A 185 2.82 25.62 23.95
C LEU A 185 2.51 26.97 23.30
N SER A 186 2.77 28.06 24.00
CA SER A 186 2.80 29.39 23.40
C SER A 186 4.16 29.68 22.75
N ALA A 187 4.21 30.63 21.80
CA ALA A 187 5.45 30.99 21.13
C ALA A 187 6.55 31.51 22.09
N GLY A 188 6.16 32.12 23.21
CA GLY A 188 7.10 32.58 24.25
C GLY A 188 7.65 31.47 25.15
N GLU A 189 7.05 30.29 25.14
CA GLU A 189 7.46 29.12 25.93
C GLU A 189 8.39 28.18 25.14
N LEU A 190 8.61 28.41 23.84
CA LEU A 190 9.44 27.59 22.95
C LEU A 190 10.95 27.83 23.19
N GLN A 191 11.42 27.52 24.39
CA GLN A 191 12.84 27.50 24.71
C GLN A 191 13.51 26.28 24.06
N THR A 192 14.81 26.36 23.77
CA THR A 192 15.55 25.34 23.00
C THR A 192 16.55 24.56 23.85
N GLU A 193 16.91 25.08 25.03
CA GLU A 193 17.88 24.46 25.94
C GLU A 193 17.36 23.13 26.52
N GLY A 194 18.21 22.09 26.51
CA GLY A 194 17.95 20.80 27.15
C GLY A 194 16.83 19.96 26.52
N LEU A 195 16.51 20.21 25.25
CA LEU A 195 15.50 19.46 24.49
C LEU A 195 16.16 18.67 23.34
N PRO A 196 15.66 17.47 23.02
CA PRO A 196 16.20 16.67 21.93
C PRO A 196 15.87 17.25 20.56
N LEU A 197 16.81 17.15 19.63
CA LEU A 197 16.57 17.45 18.22
C LEU A 197 15.52 16.50 17.64
N GLY A 198 14.68 17.01 16.74
CA GLY A 198 13.56 16.28 16.18
C GLY A 198 12.30 16.28 17.05
N LEU A 199 12.35 16.85 18.27
CA LEU A 199 11.18 17.00 19.13
C LEU A 199 10.06 17.76 18.42
N LEU A 200 8.87 17.17 18.41
CA LEU A 200 7.66 17.81 17.91
C LEU A 200 6.93 18.52 19.04
N ALA A 201 6.51 19.75 18.79
CA ALA A 201 5.64 20.51 19.67
C ALA A 201 4.52 21.14 18.83
N TYR A 202 3.43 21.53 19.48
CA TYR A 202 2.37 22.26 18.81
C TYR A 202 1.82 23.35 19.73
N GLY A 203 1.15 24.34 19.14
CA GLY A 203 0.66 25.47 19.89
C GLY A 203 -0.39 26.28 19.15
N GLU A 204 -1.28 26.89 19.91
CA GLU A 204 -2.36 27.72 19.39
C GLU A 204 -1.80 29.03 18.83
N VAL A 205 -2.20 29.39 17.62
CA VAL A 205 -1.74 30.58 16.91
C VAL A 205 -2.70 31.72 17.18
N ASN A 206 -2.15 32.91 17.47
CA ASN A 206 -2.92 34.14 17.61
C ASN A 206 -4.06 34.06 18.64
N ARG A 207 -3.80 33.50 19.84
CA ARG A 207 -4.79 33.50 20.92
C ARG A 207 -5.30 34.93 21.15
N PRO A 208 -6.59 35.22 20.90
CA PRO A 208 -7.11 36.56 21.05
C PRO A 208 -7.03 37.01 22.52
N PRO A 209 -6.88 38.31 22.81
CA PRO A 209 -7.03 38.82 24.15
C PRO A 209 -8.51 38.77 24.57
N LEU A 210 -8.77 38.80 25.89
CA LEU A 210 -10.10 38.61 26.48
C LEU A 210 -11.15 39.57 25.89
N GLU A 211 -10.73 40.80 25.58
CA GLU A 211 -11.57 41.87 25.06
C GLU A 211 -12.25 41.48 23.74
N LEU A 212 -11.54 40.75 22.86
CA LEU A 212 -12.11 40.32 21.59
C LEU A 212 -13.18 39.24 21.77
N PHE A 213 -13.00 38.33 22.74
CA PHE A 213 -14.04 37.35 23.06
C PHE A 213 -15.29 38.00 23.65
N ILE A 214 -15.13 39.06 24.46
CA ILE A 214 -16.26 39.82 24.99
C ILE A 214 -17.01 40.51 23.84
N GLN A 215 -16.31 41.12 22.89
CA GLN A 215 -16.92 41.76 21.73
C GLN A 215 -17.74 40.76 20.90
N ASP A 216 -17.18 39.57 20.63
CA ASP A 216 -17.89 38.55 19.87
C ASP A 216 -19.07 37.96 20.64
N ALA A 217 -18.96 37.80 21.96
CA ALA A 217 -20.09 37.36 22.78
C ALA A 217 -21.24 38.39 22.80
N VAL A 218 -20.91 39.70 22.80
CA VAL A 218 -21.90 40.77 22.65
C VAL A 218 -22.51 40.76 21.24
N ASP A 219 -21.70 40.55 20.19
CA ASP A 219 -22.19 40.50 18.81
C ASP A 219 -23.13 39.29 18.60
N LEU A 220 -22.80 38.13 19.18
CA LEU A 220 -23.64 36.94 19.21
C LEU A 220 -25.04 37.25 19.79
N VAL A 221 -25.07 37.89 20.96
CA VAL A 221 -26.33 38.27 21.62
C VAL A 221 -27.09 39.30 20.79
N SER A 222 -26.40 40.32 20.26
CA SER A 222 -27.06 41.39 19.49
C SER A 222 -27.71 40.87 18.21
N ARG A 223 -27.03 39.96 17.50
CA ARG A 223 -27.56 39.31 16.28
C ARG A 223 -28.70 38.35 16.59
N ALA A 224 -28.62 37.61 17.69
CA ALA A 224 -29.71 36.76 18.14
C ALA A 224 -30.97 37.57 18.49
N ILE A 225 -30.82 38.71 19.20
CA ILE A 225 -31.94 39.61 19.48
C ILE A 225 -32.50 40.20 18.18
N ALA A 226 -31.63 40.66 17.26
CA ALA A 226 -32.06 41.24 16.00
C ALA A 226 -32.83 40.24 15.11
N SER A 227 -32.42 38.96 15.10
CA SER A 227 -33.13 37.90 14.37
C SER A 227 -34.44 37.51 15.06
N ALA A 228 -34.44 37.39 16.38
CA ALA A 228 -35.65 37.11 17.18
C ALA A 228 -36.70 38.21 17.03
N ALA A 229 -36.29 39.48 17.04
CA ALA A 229 -37.18 40.64 16.94
C ALA A 229 -37.90 40.74 15.59
N ARG A 230 -37.32 40.19 14.51
CA ARG A 230 -38.00 40.11 13.21
C ARG A 230 -39.14 39.09 13.19
N VAL A 231 -39.07 38.08 14.05
CA VAL A 231 -40.07 37.00 14.11
C VAL A 231 -41.17 37.34 15.11
N ARG A 232 -40.80 37.66 16.35
CA ARG A 232 -41.73 38.06 17.41
C ARG A 232 -41.11 39.15 18.27
N PRO A 233 -41.37 40.44 17.97
CA PRO A 233 -40.78 41.56 18.71
C PRO A 233 -41.28 41.64 20.15
N ASP A 234 -42.49 41.16 20.41
CA ASP A 234 -43.10 41.07 21.74
C ASP A 234 -42.26 40.20 22.69
N LEU A 235 -41.81 39.02 22.27
CA LEU A 235 -40.96 38.17 23.13
C LEU A 235 -39.47 38.54 23.09
N ALA A 236 -39.00 39.13 21.98
CA ALA A 236 -37.59 39.47 21.82
C ALA A 236 -37.18 40.79 22.50
N LEU A 237 -38.08 41.78 22.54
CA LEU A 237 -37.79 43.13 23.03
C LEU A 237 -38.48 43.45 24.36
N LEU A 238 -39.69 42.92 24.60
CA LEU A 238 -40.33 43.01 25.92
C LEU A 238 -39.87 41.83 26.75
N GLN A 239 -38.82 42.05 27.51
CA GLN A 239 -38.38 41.05 28.46
C GLN A 239 -39.40 40.99 29.59
N THR A 240 -39.95 39.81 29.80
CA THR A 240 -40.77 39.55 31.00
C THR A 240 -39.94 39.92 32.21
N MET A 241 -40.39 40.91 32.99
CA MET A 241 -39.81 41.24 34.30
C MET A 241 -40.01 40.02 35.20
N VAL A 242 -39.05 39.10 35.19
CA VAL A 242 -39.15 37.83 35.92
C VAL A 242 -38.97 38.15 37.40
N ASN A 243 -40.04 38.20 38.17
CA ASN A 243 -39.93 38.28 39.62
C ASN A 243 -39.34 36.96 40.13
N CYS A 244 -38.17 36.95 40.75
CA CYS A 244 -37.49 35.70 41.16
C CYS A 244 -38.29 34.87 42.18
N ASN A 245 -39.32 35.47 42.78
CA ASN A 245 -40.22 34.81 43.72
C ASN A 245 -41.42 34.14 43.03
N ASP A 246 -41.67 34.43 41.75
CA ASP A 246 -42.79 33.85 41.00
C ASP A 246 -42.37 32.55 40.31
N ARG A 247 -43.14 31.49 40.55
CA ARG A 247 -42.97 30.21 39.85
C ARG A 247 -43.58 30.31 38.45
N HIS A 248 -42.76 30.18 37.41
CA HIS A 248 -43.22 30.15 36.02
C HIS A 248 -44.31 29.09 35.82
N ARG A 249 -45.43 29.48 35.19
CA ARG A 249 -46.50 28.55 34.78
C ARG A 249 -45.98 27.69 33.63
N ALA A 250 -46.06 26.37 33.78
CA ALA A 250 -45.71 25.43 32.72
C ALA A 250 -46.73 25.54 31.57
N GLY A 251 -46.31 26.07 30.41
CA GLY A 251 -47.14 26.10 29.20
C GLY A 251 -46.76 27.17 28.18
N ASP A 252 -46.44 28.39 28.62
CA ASP A 252 -46.10 29.50 27.72
C ASP A 252 -44.58 29.62 27.51
N GLU A 253 -44.17 29.86 26.26
CA GLU A 253 -42.74 30.05 25.92
C GLU A 253 -42.24 31.37 26.51
N SER A 254 -41.23 31.31 27.39
CA SER A 254 -40.64 32.51 27.98
C SER A 254 -39.75 33.27 26.99
N SER A 255 -39.65 34.59 27.17
CA SER A 255 -38.78 35.46 26.35
C SER A 255 -37.34 34.95 26.27
N GLY A 256 -36.80 34.42 27.37
CA GLY A 256 -35.44 33.88 27.37
C GLY A 256 -35.31 32.51 26.74
N LEU A 257 -36.34 31.65 26.77
CA LEU A 257 -36.32 30.37 26.02
C LEU A 257 -36.40 30.64 24.52
N PHE A 258 -37.27 31.58 24.13
CA PHE A 258 -37.36 32.06 22.76
C PHE A 258 -36.01 32.61 22.28
N LEU A 259 -35.39 33.53 23.03
CA LEU A 259 -34.09 34.10 22.68
C LEU A 259 -32.96 33.06 22.65
N SER A 260 -32.97 32.08 23.55
CA SER A 260 -31.98 30.99 23.58
C SER A 260 -32.01 30.14 22.31
N ARG A 261 -33.18 29.95 21.68
CA ARG A 261 -33.28 29.24 20.39
C ARG A 261 -32.59 30.01 19.25
N PHE A 262 -32.68 31.35 19.24
CA PHE A 262 -31.99 32.17 18.24
C PHE A 262 -30.48 32.22 18.52
N LEU A 263 -30.07 32.31 19.78
CA LEU A 263 -28.66 32.20 20.18
C LEU A 263 -28.05 30.87 19.69
N ALA A 264 -28.75 29.77 19.92
CA ALA A 264 -28.33 28.43 19.50
C ALA A 264 -28.17 28.27 17.97
N ASN A 265 -28.86 29.08 17.18
CA ASN A 265 -28.86 29.02 15.72
C ASN A 265 -28.08 30.19 15.06
N THR A 266 -27.32 30.94 15.83
CA THR A 266 -26.55 32.08 15.31
C THR A 266 -25.13 31.65 14.95
N SER A 267 -24.69 32.03 13.75
CA SER A 267 -23.30 31.88 13.29
C SER A 267 -22.85 33.12 12.53
N PHE A 268 -21.61 33.57 12.74
CA PHE A 268 -21.07 34.74 12.05
C PHE A 268 -19.54 34.78 12.09
N HIS A 269 -18.92 35.58 11.23
CA HIS A 269 -17.51 35.92 11.37
C HIS A 269 -17.35 37.08 12.36
N GLY A 270 -16.78 36.78 13.53
CA GLY A 270 -16.41 37.71 14.58
C GLY A 270 -14.96 38.18 14.47
N ARG A 271 -14.48 38.88 15.50
CA ARG A 271 -13.10 39.37 15.61
C ARG A 271 -12.12 38.27 16.01
N THR A 272 -12.59 37.23 16.70
CA THR A 272 -11.82 36.05 17.09
C THR A 272 -11.82 34.95 16.03
N GLY A 273 -12.59 35.10 14.94
CA GLY A 273 -12.77 34.11 13.88
C GLY A 273 -14.26 33.82 13.62
N PRO A 274 -14.61 32.79 12.83
CA PRO A 274 -15.98 32.33 12.74
C PRO A 274 -16.45 31.75 14.06
N VAL A 275 -17.56 32.32 14.54
CA VAL A 275 -18.26 31.96 15.77
C VAL A 275 -19.47 31.12 15.38
N ARG A 276 -19.60 29.94 15.97
CA ARG A 276 -20.75 29.05 15.75
C ARG A 276 -21.17 28.38 17.05
N VAL A 277 -22.47 28.17 17.22
CA VAL A 277 -22.99 27.43 18.38
C VAL A 277 -23.24 25.98 18.01
N GLU A 278 -22.54 25.07 18.68
CA GLU A 278 -22.71 23.61 18.64
C GLU A 278 -23.56 23.14 19.82
N ASN A 279 -24.26 22.02 19.67
CA ASN A 279 -25.01 21.37 20.76
C ASN A 279 -25.94 22.34 21.53
N MET A 280 -26.54 23.28 20.82
CA MET A 280 -27.44 24.33 21.31
C MET A 280 -26.83 25.37 22.27
N THR A 281 -25.71 25.10 22.92
CA THR A 281 -25.16 25.96 24.00
C THR A 281 -23.64 26.17 23.94
N LEU A 282 -22.90 25.31 23.23
CA LEU A 282 -21.45 25.41 23.14
C LEU A 282 -21.04 26.34 22.02
N VAL A 283 -20.48 27.50 22.34
CA VAL A 283 -19.98 28.45 21.35
C VAL A 283 -18.53 28.08 21.01
N ARG A 284 -18.33 27.52 19.81
CA ARG A 284 -17.02 27.14 19.31
C ARG A 284 -16.46 28.20 18.38
N LEU A 285 -15.18 28.46 18.57
CA LEU A 285 -14.39 29.42 17.79
C LEU A 285 -13.43 28.64 16.90
N GLU A 286 -13.08 29.20 15.74
CA GLU A 286 -12.05 28.60 14.90
C GLU A 286 -10.71 28.63 15.61
N GLN A 287 -10.13 27.45 15.77
CA GLN A 287 -8.84 27.27 16.41
C GLN A 287 -7.84 26.81 15.35
N GLN A 288 -6.70 27.49 15.33
CA GLN A 288 -5.58 27.19 14.44
C GLN A 288 -4.37 26.85 15.29
N TYR A 289 -3.70 25.75 14.95
CA TYR A 289 -2.44 25.38 15.59
C TYR A 289 -1.31 25.39 14.59
N ARG A 290 -0.12 25.72 15.08
CA ARG A 290 1.12 25.40 14.39
C ARG A 290 1.77 24.22 15.05
N VAL A 291 2.38 23.39 14.23
CA VAL A 291 3.23 22.29 14.65
C VAL A 291 4.66 22.72 14.36
N TRP A 292 5.52 22.57 15.35
CA TRP A 292 6.93 22.92 15.29
C TRP A 292 7.81 21.70 15.49
N SER A 293 8.99 21.72 14.88
CA SER A 293 10.04 20.73 15.04
C SER A 293 11.33 21.44 15.47
N LEU A 294 11.96 20.94 16.53
CA LEU A 294 13.24 21.47 17.00
C LEU A 294 14.38 20.95 16.11
N ARG A 295 15.12 21.86 15.47
CA ARG A 295 16.21 21.52 14.53
C ARG A 295 17.41 22.41 14.73
N ARG A 296 18.53 22.10 14.09
CA ARG A 296 19.66 23.03 13.99
C ARG A 296 19.44 23.98 12.82
N ASP A 297 19.71 25.26 13.05
CA ASP A 297 19.78 26.25 11.98
C ASP A 297 21.09 26.08 11.16
N SER A 298 21.29 26.93 10.16
CA SER A 298 22.50 26.91 9.32
C SER A 298 23.80 27.24 10.08
N ARG A 299 23.70 27.71 11.33
CA ARG A 299 24.82 28.00 12.23
C ARG A 299 25.02 26.91 13.29
N GLY A 300 24.19 25.87 13.28
CA GLY A 300 24.25 24.75 14.22
C GLY A 300 23.46 24.97 15.52
N GLU A 301 22.79 26.11 15.69
CA GLU A 301 22.03 26.45 16.90
C GLU A 301 20.62 25.84 16.86
N PRO A 302 20.10 25.33 18.00
CA PRO A 302 18.77 24.74 18.04
C PRO A 302 17.69 25.82 17.89
N THR A 303 16.82 25.65 16.90
CA THR A 303 15.73 26.56 16.54
C THR A 303 14.45 25.80 16.22
N TRP A 304 13.31 26.40 16.55
CA TRP A 304 11.99 25.84 16.25
C TRP A 304 11.56 26.24 14.85
N VAL A 305 11.31 25.24 13.99
CA VAL A 305 10.84 25.45 12.62
C VAL A 305 9.39 24.99 12.53
N THR A 306 8.53 25.81 11.93
CA THR A 306 7.13 25.43 11.65
C THR A 306 7.12 24.35 10.56
N VAL A 307 6.41 23.26 10.82
CA VAL A 307 6.34 22.10 9.91
C VAL A 307 4.96 21.87 9.33
N GLY A 308 3.94 22.44 9.97
CA GLY A 308 2.56 22.37 9.51
C GLY A 308 1.65 23.26 10.33
N THR A 309 0.46 23.49 9.79
CA THR A 309 -0.62 24.25 10.39
C THR A 309 -1.87 23.40 10.43
N TRP A 310 -2.46 23.21 11.61
CA TRP A 310 -3.72 22.49 11.77
C TRP A 310 -4.88 23.48 11.77
N ARG A 311 -5.87 23.25 10.90
CA ARG A 311 -7.09 24.04 10.79
C ARG A 311 -8.23 23.16 10.26
N HIS A 312 -9.47 23.40 10.70
CA HIS A 312 -10.65 22.66 10.23
C HIS A 312 -10.57 21.13 10.32
N GLY A 313 -9.89 20.59 11.35
CA GLY A 313 -9.74 19.14 11.50
C GLY A 313 -8.72 18.51 10.56
N LYS A 314 -7.92 19.30 9.84
CA LYS A 314 -6.88 18.82 8.93
C LYS A 314 -5.55 19.50 9.23
N LEU A 315 -4.47 18.74 9.08
CA LEU A 315 -3.10 19.26 9.15
C LEU A 315 -2.64 19.61 7.73
N GLU A 316 -2.40 20.89 7.48
CA GLU A 316 -1.80 21.41 6.25
C GLU A 316 -0.28 21.49 6.44
N MET A 317 0.48 20.84 5.56
CA MET A 317 1.93 20.74 5.71
C MET A 317 2.62 21.92 5.03
N GLU A 318 3.67 22.44 5.64
CA GLU A 318 4.49 23.49 5.01
C GLU A 318 5.50 22.84 4.06
N GLU A 319 5.28 23.01 2.74
CA GLU A 319 6.11 22.43 1.68
C GLU A 319 7.58 22.87 1.84
N GLY A 320 8.52 21.94 1.72
CA GLY A 320 9.94 22.15 2.00
C GLY A 320 10.33 21.92 3.47
N ALA A 321 9.65 22.56 4.45
CA ALA A 321 9.95 22.35 5.87
C ALA A 321 9.59 20.93 6.34
N TRP A 322 8.50 20.36 5.80
CA TRP A 322 8.08 18.97 6.03
C TRP A 322 8.93 17.94 5.25
N GLN A 323 9.41 18.29 4.07
CA GLN A 323 10.31 17.40 3.30
C GLN A 323 11.71 17.37 3.93
N SER A 324 12.23 18.52 4.37
CA SER A 324 13.46 18.61 5.16
C SER A 324 13.35 17.87 6.49
N TYR A 325 12.19 17.93 7.15
CA TYR A 325 11.87 17.09 8.32
C TYR A 325 11.99 15.60 7.98
N ARG A 326 11.35 15.17 6.88
CA ARG A 326 11.41 13.79 6.39
C ARG A 326 12.77 13.38 5.82
N GLN A 327 13.63 14.31 5.40
CA GLN A 327 15.00 14.02 4.97
C GLN A 327 15.93 13.91 6.17
N HIS A 328 15.77 14.75 7.19
CA HIS A 328 16.39 14.57 8.52
C HIS A 328 15.76 13.42 9.34
N LYS A 329 14.65 12.80 8.89
CA LYS A 329 14.18 11.47 9.34
C LYS A 329 15.20 10.38 9.00
N ASN A 330 16.05 10.65 8.00
CA ASN A 330 17.23 9.87 7.65
C ASN A 330 18.50 10.69 7.95
N PRO A 331 18.87 10.99 9.20
CA PRO A 331 20.20 11.49 9.52
C PRO A 331 21.16 10.29 9.58
N GLY A 332 21.16 9.45 8.55
CA GLY A 332 22.06 8.31 8.39
C GLY A 332 23.29 8.65 7.55
N GLU A 333 23.62 9.94 7.42
CA GLU A 333 24.74 10.40 6.58
C GLU A 333 25.76 11.30 7.32
N GLY A 334 25.66 11.47 8.65
CA GLY A 334 26.54 12.40 9.38
C GLY A 334 27.14 11.92 10.71
N THR A 335 26.49 11.06 11.48
CA THR A 335 26.98 10.66 12.80
C THR A 335 26.39 9.33 13.24
N GLY A 336 27.14 8.24 13.04
CA GLY A 336 27.28 7.08 13.94
C GLY A 336 26.06 6.39 14.57
N GLY A 337 24.82 6.63 14.15
CA GLY A 337 23.67 5.80 14.51
C GLY A 337 23.66 4.57 13.63
N ALA A 338 23.84 3.37 14.21
CA ALA A 338 23.87 2.12 13.47
C ALA A 338 22.57 1.96 12.66
N ARG A 339 22.68 1.91 11.32
CA ARG A 339 21.58 1.45 10.47
C ARG A 339 21.14 0.09 10.99
N VAL A 340 19.83 -0.13 11.07
CA VAL A 340 19.29 -1.42 11.51
C VAL A 340 19.81 -2.48 10.55
N ARG A 341 20.53 -3.46 11.09
CA ARG A 341 21.18 -4.52 10.30
C ARG A 341 20.29 -5.77 10.32
N LEU A 342 19.74 -6.12 9.17
CA LEU A 342 18.80 -7.22 9.01
C LEU A 342 19.48 -8.44 8.39
N ARG A 343 19.33 -9.60 9.04
CA ARG A 343 19.64 -10.88 8.41
C ARG A 343 18.55 -11.30 7.42
N VAL A 344 18.95 -11.46 6.17
CA VAL A 344 18.09 -11.82 5.04
C VAL A 344 18.47 -13.20 4.55
N VAL A 345 17.49 -14.10 4.50
CA VAL A 345 17.66 -15.43 3.91
C VAL A 345 17.18 -15.45 2.46
N THR A 346 17.92 -16.13 1.59
CA THR A 346 17.55 -16.33 0.20
C THR A 346 17.68 -17.79 -0.22
N LEU A 347 17.14 -18.10 -1.39
CA LEU A 347 17.21 -19.41 -2.02
C LEU A 347 17.68 -19.24 -3.46
N VAL A 348 18.63 -20.06 -3.88
CA VAL A 348 19.18 -20.05 -5.23
C VAL A 348 18.14 -20.59 -6.21
N GLU A 349 17.65 -19.73 -7.10
CA GLU A 349 16.62 -20.08 -8.08
C GLU A 349 16.72 -19.19 -9.31
N HIS A 350 16.90 -19.79 -10.48
CA HIS A 350 17.05 -19.05 -11.72
C HIS A 350 15.66 -18.76 -12.30
N PRO A 351 15.34 -17.50 -12.71
CA PRO A 351 16.24 -16.35 -12.92
C PRO A 351 16.23 -15.30 -11.78
N PHE A 352 15.71 -15.63 -10.59
CA PHE A 352 15.49 -14.65 -9.53
C PHE A 352 16.71 -14.41 -8.64
N VAL A 353 17.47 -15.47 -8.35
CA VAL A 353 18.69 -15.45 -7.55
C VAL A 353 19.70 -16.43 -8.16
N PHE A 354 20.82 -15.88 -8.61
CA PHE A 354 22.00 -16.59 -9.08
C PHE A 354 23.10 -16.51 -8.04
N THR A 355 24.04 -17.44 -8.09
CA THR A 355 25.22 -17.46 -7.23
C THR A 355 26.48 -17.68 -8.05
N ARG A 356 27.54 -16.97 -7.69
CA ARG A 356 28.91 -17.16 -8.21
C ARG A 356 29.89 -17.31 -7.05
N GLU A 357 31.03 -17.93 -7.30
CA GLU A 357 32.16 -17.87 -6.36
C GLU A 357 32.64 -16.43 -6.16
N ALA A 358 33.08 -16.11 -4.94
CA ALA A 358 33.74 -14.84 -4.65
C ALA A 358 35.14 -14.76 -5.28
N ASP A 359 35.58 -13.55 -5.60
CA ASP A 359 36.90 -13.29 -6.20
C ASP A 359 38.03 -13.66 -5.20
N GLU A 360 39.29 -13.61 -5.63
CA GLU A 360 40.42 -14.01 -4.76
C GLU A 360 40.52 -13.17 -3.48
N ASP A 361 40.12 -11.89 -3.56
CA ASP A 361 40.05 -10.97 -2.44
C ASP A 361 38.79 -11.16 -1.56
N GLY A 362 37.91 -12.11 -1.92
CA GLY A 362 36.64 -12.35 -1.22
C GLY A 362 35.58 -11.27 -1.44
N SER A 363 35.79 -10.39 -2.42
CA SER A 363 34.88 -9.32 -2.82
C SER A 363 33.91 -9.79 -3.92
N CYS A 364 32.79 -9.07 -4.03
CA CYS A 364 31.77 -9.29 -5.06
C CYS A 364 31.58 -8.00 -5.86
N PRO A 365 32.32 -7.81 -6.98
CA PRO A 365 32.19 -6.60 -7.78
C PRO A 365 30.85 -6.52 -8.54
N ALA A 366 30.17 -7.65 -8.70
CA ALA A 366 28.83 -7.74 -9.25
C ALA A 366 27.96 -8.59 -8.32
N GLY A 367 26.85 -8.01 -7.83
CA GLY A 367 25.98 -8.61 -6.83
C GLY A 367 26.44 -8.34 -5.39
N GLN A 368 25.83 -9.04 -4.45
CA GLN A 368 26.11 -8.92 -3.02
C GLN A 368 26.80 -10.14 -2.44
N LEU A 369 27.65 -9.90 -1.45
CA LEU A 369 28.25 -10.97 -0.67
C LEU A 369 27.14 -11.70 0.11
N CYS A 370 27.10 -13.02 -0.04
CA CYS A 370 26.20 -13.89 0.69
C CYS A 370 26.94 -15.10 1.24
N LEU A 371 26.48 -15.61 2.38
CA LEU A 371 27.03 -16.81 2.99
C LEU A 371 26.26 -18.06 2.54
N ASP A 372 26.98 -19.13 2.20
CA ASP A 372 26.42 -20.46 1.92
C ASP A 372 26.97 -21.49 2.93
N PRO A 373 26.45 -21.50 4.17
CA PRO A 373 27.02 -22.32 5.23
C PRO A 373 26.55 -23.79 5.19
N GLY A 374 25.55 -24.13 4.37
CA GLY A 374 25.02 -25.49 4.24
C GLY A 374 24.49 -26.11 5.55
N THR A 375 24.20 -25.29 6.55
CA THR A 375 23.75 -25.71 7.89
C THR A 375 22.44 -25.05 8.26
N ASN A 376 21.67 -25.74 9.10
CA ASN A 376 20.43 -25.24 9.69
C ASN A 376 20.63 -24.88 11.19
N ASP A 377 21.88 -24.79 11.64
CA ASP A 377 22.24 -24.45 13.02
C ASP A 377 22.44 -22.93 13.15
N SER A 378 21.61 -22.31 14.00
CA SER A 378 21.65 -20.87 14.25
C SER A 378 22.97 -20.43 14.87
N ALA A 379 23.57 -21.23 15.76
CA ALA A 379 24.79 -20.85 16.47
C ALA A 379 25.99 -20.75 15.52
N VAL A 380 26.03 -21.61 14.49
CA VAL A 380 27.07 -21.57 13.47
C VAL A 380 26.91 -20.34 12.58
N LEU A 381 25.66 -20.02 12.19
CA LEU A 381 25.35 -18.81 11.44
C LEU A 381 25.72 -17.54 12.22
N ASP A 382 25.37 -17.46 13.50
CA ASP A 382 25.71 -16.35 14.39
C ASP A 382 27.23 -16.15 14.43
N ALA A 383 27.99 -17.22 14.65
CA ALA A 383 29.45 -17.17 14.68
C ALA A 383 30.06 -16.69 13.34
N LEU A 384 29.51 -17.14 12.20
CA LEU A 384 30.00 -16.72 10.88
C LEU A 384 29.74 -15.23 10.61
N PHE A 385 28.60 -14.69 11.04
CA PHE A 385 28.31 -13.27 10.89
C PHE A 385 29.11 -12.39 11.86
N GLU A 386 29.34 -12.86 13.09
CA GLU A 386 30.26 -12.21 14.03
C GLU A 386 31.69 -12.15 13.48
N GLU A 387 32.19 -13.24 12.90
CA GLU A 387 33.49 -13.27 12.23
C GLU A 387 33.54 -12.35 10.99
N LEU A 388 32.46 -12.26 10.22
CA LEU A 388 32.40 -11.38 9.04
C LEU A 388 32.42 -9.90 9.41
N GLY A 389 31.88 -9.55 10.57
CA GLY A 389 31.83 -8.18 11.09
C GLY A 389 33.07 -7.73 11.88
N ALA A 390 33.97 -8.64 12.25
CA ALA A 390 35.18 -8.32 13.00
C ALA A 390 36.30 -7.78 12.09
N ASP A 391 37.00 -6.72 12.52
CA ASP A 391 38.06 -6.05 11.72
C ASP A 391 39.18 -6.99 11.22
N ASN A 392 39.44 -8.10 11.93
CA ASN A 392 40.42 -9.12 11.58
C ASN A 392 39.79 -10.50 11.30
N GLY A 393 38.47 -10.61 11.36
CA GLY A 393 37.75 -11.86 11.12
C GLY A 393 37.62 -12.11 9.62
N SER A 394 37.99 -13.31 9.18
CA SER A 394 37.80 -13.71 7.79
C SER A 394 37.06 -15.04 7.75
N VAL A 395 35.79 -14.99 7.35
CA VAL A 395 35.01 -16.19 7.08
C VAL A 395 35.70 -17.00 5.96
N PRO A 396 35.83 -18.34 6.09
CA PRO A 396 36.41 -19.18 5.07
C PRO A 396 35.78 -18.96 3.68
N ARG A 397 36.63 -18.87 2.63
CA ARG A 397 36.17 -18.63 1.25
C ARG A 397 35.15 -19.65 0.75
N ALA A 398 35.17 -20.88 1.29
CA ALA A 398 34.21 -21.92 0.95
C ALA A 398 32.74 -21.52 1.24
N TYR A 399 32.53 -20.67 2.25
CA TYR A 399 31.20 -20.19 2.63
C TYR A 399 30.84 -18.85 1.98
N LYS A 400 31.77 -18.17 1.29
CA LYS A 400 31.51 -16.87 0.65
C LYS A 400 31.09 -17.06 -0.80
N LYS A 401 29.91 -16.55 -1.16
CA LYS A 401 29.38 -16.50 -2.52
C LYS A 401 28.97 -15.08 -2.88
N CYS A 402 28.86 -14.80 -4.17
CA CYS A 402 28.25 -13.58 -4.70
C CYS A 402 26.86 -13.90 -5.22
N CYS A 403 25.84 -13.37 -4.56
CA CYS A 403 24.44 -13.51 -4.94
C CYS A 403 24.02 -12.32 -5.80
N TYR A 404 23.33 -12.58 -6.92
CA TYR A 404 22.84 -11.53 -7.83
C TYR A 404 21.56 -11.97 -8.53
N GLY A 405 20.82 -11.04 -9.13
CA GLY A 405 19.59 -11.32 -9.87
C GLY A 405 18.43 -10.46 -9.38
N TYR A 406 17.26 -10.64 -9.99
CA TYR A 406 16.11 -9.76 -9.80
C TYR A 406 15.72 -9.55 -8.32
N CYS A 407 15.75 -10.60 -7.51
CA CYS A 407 15.42 -10.50 -6.09
C CYS A 407 16.48 -9.78 -5.26
N ILE A 408 17.76 -9.86 -5.67
CA ILE A 408 18.87 -9.17 -5.00
C ILE A 408 18.83 -7.68 -5.34
N ASP A 409 18.63 -7.34 -6.62
CA ASP A 409 18.49 -5.95 -7.08
C ASP A 409 17.28 -5.27 -6.40
N LEU A 410 16.18 -6.01 -6.22
CA LEU A 410 15.01 -5.52 -5.49
C LEU A 410 15.30 -5.27 -4.00
N LEU A 411 16.11 -6.13 -3.36
CA LEU A 411 16.52 -5.96 -1.97
C LEU A 411 17.43 -4.74 -1.81
N GLU A 412 18.39 -4.54 -2.72
CA GLU A 412 19.24 -3.34 -2.74
C GLU A 412 18.39 -2.07 -2.88
N LYS A 413 17.48 -2.05 -3.86
CA LYS A 413 16.57 -0.92 -4.06
C LYS A 413 15.69 -0.66 -2.84
N LEU A 414 15.24 -1.71 -2.16
CA LEU A 414 14.47 -1.61 -0.93
C LEU A 414 15.29 -1.03 0.22
N ALA A 415 16.56 -1.43 0.36
CA ALA A 415 17.48 -0.93 1.38
C ALA A 415 17.90 0.53 1.13
N GLU A 416 17.90 0.98 -0.13
CA GLU A 416 18.09 2.39 -0.49
C GLU A 416 16.87 3.25 -0.12
N ASP A 417 15.67 2.77 -0.46
CA ASP A 417 14.43 3.53 -0.25
C ASP A 417 14.00 3.52 1.23
N VAL A 418 14.30 2.43 1.94
CA VAL A 418 14.11 2.27 3.39
C VAL A 418 15.49 1.97 4.00
N PRO A 419 16.15 2.95 4.65
CA PRO A 419 17.57 2.82 5.03
C PRO A 419 17.80 1.78 6.12
N PHE A 420 18.09 0.55 5.73
CA PHE A 420 18.58 -0.53 6.57
C PHE A 420 19.81 -1.18 5.90
N ASP A 421 20.72 -1.72 6.72
CA ASP A 421 21.80 -2.55 6.20
C ASP A 421 21.36 -4.02 6.28
N PHE A 422 21.90 -4.88 5.44
CA PHE A 422 21.53 -6.29 5.45
C PHE A 422 22.71 -7.23 5.30
N GLU A 423 22.51 -8.43 5.83
CA GLU A 423 23.42 -9.56 5.74
C GLU A 423 22.70 -10.72 5.05
N LEU A 424 23.25 -11.19 3.94
CA LEU A 424 22.60 -12.17 3.09
C LEU A 424 23.18 -13.57 3.33
N TYR A 425 22.32 -14.58 3.46
CA TYR A 425 22.74 -15.98 3.43
C TYR A 425 21.75 -16.88 2.68
N ILE A 426 22.26 -18.01 2.20
CA ILE A 426 21.50 -19.02 1.48
C ILE A 426 21.00 -20.06 2.49
N VAL A 427 19.71 -20.41 2.37
CA VAL A 427 19.08 -21.41 3.24
C VAL A 427 19.80 -22.76 3.18
N GLY A 428 20.14 -23.33 4.33
CA GLY A 428 21.01 -24.51 4.42
C GLY A 428 20.44 -25.79 3.82
N ASP A 429 19.11 -25.97 3.84
CA ASP A 429 18.45 -27.16 3.27
C ASP A 429 18.04 -27.02 1.81
N GLY A 430 18.28 -25.85 1.19
CA GLY A 430 17.93 -25.54 -0.19
C GLY A 430 16.43 -25.63 -0.50
N LYS A 431 15.55 -25.46 0.51
CA LYS A 431 14.10 -25.62 0.34
C LYS A 431 13.33 -24.39 0.79
N TYR A 432 12.20 -24.19 0.13
CA TYR A 432 11.20 -23.18 0.49
C TYR A 432 10.58 -23.36 1.88
N GLY A 433 10.55 -24.59 2.37
CA GLY A 433 9.92 -24.94 3.63
C GLY A 433 8.57 -25.63 3.50
N ALA A 434 8.45 -26.72 4.24
CA ALA A 434 7.24 -27.54 4.34
C ALA A 434 7.06 -27.98 5.79
N TRP A 435 5.82 -28.23 6.17
CA TRP A 435 5.50 -28.81 7.48
C TRP A 435 5.84 -30.30 7.47
N LYS A 436 6.88 -30.69 8.21
CA LYS A 436 7.32 -32.09 8.36
C LYS A 436 7.67 -32.36 9.83
N ASN A 437 7.25 -33.51 10.35
CA ASN A 437 7.57 -33.96 11.71
C ASN A 437 7.25 -32.91 12.80
N GLY A 438 6.16 -32.15 12.65
CA GLY A 438 5.73 -31.15 13.62
C GLY A 438 6.52 -29.84 13.62
N ARG A 439 7.38 -29.60 12.61
CA ARG A 439 8.15 -28.36 12.46
C ARG A 439 8.15 -27.90 10.98
N TRP A 440 8.29 -26.60 10.77
CA TRP A 440 8.58 -26.02 9.46
C TRP A 440 10.07 -26.13 9.13
N THR A 441 10.40 -26.60 7.93
CA THR A 441 11.78 -26.62 7.41
C THR A 441 12.04 -25.44 6.47
N GLY A 442 13.24 -25.34 5.92
CA GLY A 442 13.64 -24.34 4.91
C GLY A 442 13.42 -22.90 5.31
N LEU A 443 13.17 -22.04 4.32
CA LEU A 443 13.00 -20.59 4.53
C LEU A 443 11.97 -20.26 5.63
N VAL A 444 10.84 -20.96 5.65
CA VAL A 444 9.80 -20.77 6.69
C VAL A 444 10.32 -21.16 8.07
N GLY A 445 11.10 -22.24 8.16
CA GLY A 445 11.73 -22.67 9.40
C GLY A 445 12.71 -21.63 9.94
N ASP A 446 13.53 -21.06 9.06
CA ASP A 446 14.52 -20.04 9.39
C ASP A 446 13.87 -18.77 9.94
N LEU A 447 12.81 -18.28 9.28
CA LEU A 447 12.02 -17.13 9.75
C LEU A 447 11.37 -17.39 11.11
N LEU A 448 10.72 -18.54 11.28
CA LEU A 448 10.03 -18.87 12.54
C LEU A 448 10.98 -19.07 13.72
N SER A 449 12.21 -19.50 13.45
CA SER A 449 13.25 -19.66 14.46
C SER A 449 13.97 -18.36 14.85
N GLY A 450 13.72 -17.26 14.12
CA GLY A 450 14.43 -16.00 14.31
C GLY A 450 15.85 -15.97 13.75
N MET A 451 16.26 -17.00 12.97
CA MET A 451 17.55 -17.01 12.28
C MET A 451 17.61 -15.93 11.19
N ALA A 452 16.49 -15.71 10.49
CA ALA A 452 16.33 -14.61 9.55
C ALA A 452 15.20 -13.67 9.97
N HIS A 453 15.38 -12.39 9.69
CA HIS A 453 14.36 -11.36 9.91
C HIS A 453 13.48 -11.18 8.67
N MET A 454 14.02 -11.47 7.49
CA MET A 454 13.34 -11.35 6.20
C MET A 454 13.81 -12.45 5.25
N ALA A 455 12.93 -12.91 4.37
CA ALA A 455 13.28 -13.81 3.27
C ALA A 455 13.03 -13.11 1.93
N VAL A 456 14.00 -13.16 1.02
CA VAL A 456 13.88 -12.55 -0.31
C VAL A 456 14.23 -13.59 -1.36
N THR A 457 13.20 -14.06 -2.06
CA THR A 457 13.28 -15.03 -3.16
C THR A 457 11.91 -15.09 -3.88
N SER A 458 11.77 -15.94 -4.91
CA SER A 458 10.54 -16.23 -5.65
C SER A 458 9.57 -17.10 -4.83
N PHE A 459 9.13 -16.57 -3.69
CA PHE A 459 8.35 -17.33 -2.73
C PHE A 459 6.84 -17.21 -2.94
N SER A 460 6.17 -18.31 -3.29
CA SER A 460 4.73 -18.30 -3.52
C SER A 460 3.90 -18.18 -2.23
N ILE A 461 2.89 -17.30 -2.26
CA ILE A 461 1.92 -17.09 -1.20
C ILE A 461 0.94 -18.27 -1.16
N ASN A 462 0.84 -18.96 -0.02
CA ASN A 462 -0.07 -20.09 0.20
C ASN A 462 -0.74 -19.97 1.57
N SER A 463 -2.02 -20.33 1.67
CA SER A 463 -2.80 -20.35 2.91
C SER A 463 -2.09 -21.05 4.09
N ALA A 464 -1.40 -22.17 3.86
CA ALA A 464 -0.68 -22.86 4.94
C ALA A 464 0.48 -22.02 5.50
N ARG A 465 1.17 -21.27 4.63
CA ARG A 465 2.33 -20.44 4.98
C ARG A 465 1.89 -19.09 5.54
N SER A 466 0.85 -18.46 5.00
CA SER A 466 0.29 -17.20 5.48
C SER A 466 -0.33 -17.27 6.89
N LYS A 467 -0.50 -18.48 7.44
CA LYS A 467 -0.91 -18.65 8.85
C LYS A 467 0.24 -18.52 9.84
N VAL A 468 1.48 -18.63 9.38
CA VAL A 468 2.67 -18.68 10.25
C VAL A 468 3.67 -17.57 9.96
N ILE A 469 3.62 -16.98 8.76
CA ILE A 469 4.46 -15.85 8.36
C ILE A 469 3.62 -14.83 7.59
N ASP A 470 4.05 -13.56 7.67
CA ASP A 470 3.44 -12.47 6.90
C ASP A 470 4.09 -12.32 5.54
N PHE A 471 3.29 -11.96 4.54
CA PHE A 471 3.75 -11.71 3.17
C PHE A 471 3.55 -10.23 2.81
N THR A 472 4.45 -9.71 1.98
CA THR A 472 4.27 -8.42 1.33
C THR A 472 3.28 -8.52 0.19
N SER A 473 2.93 -7.37 -0.40
CA SER A 473 2.24 -7.34 -1.69
C SER A 473 3.07 -8.08 -2.74
N PRO A 474 2.47 -8.97 -3.55
CA PRO A 474 3.21 -9.75 -4.54
C PRO A 474 3.85 -8.82 -5.57
N PHE A 475 5.17 -8.95 -5.76
CA PHE A 475 5.93 -8.16 -6.74
C PHE A 475 5.93 -8.80 -8.14
N PHE A 476 5.62 -10.10 -8.24
CA PHE A 476 5.58 -10.85 -9.49
C PHE A 476 4.39 -11.80 -9.49
N SER A 477 3.57 -11.75 -10.54
CA SER A 477 2.40 -12.62 -10.70
C SER A 477 2.70 -13.68 -11.74
N THR A 478 2.71 -14.95 -11.33
CA THR A 478 2.91 -16.10 -12.23
C THR A 478 1.67 -16.98 -12.27
N SER A 479 1.52 -17.71 -13.37
CA SER A 479 0.58 -18.81 -13.47
C SER A 479 1.34 -20.11 -13.76
N LEU A 480 0.78 -21.24 -13.35
CA LEU A 480 1.36 -22.55 -13.66
C LEU A 480 1.19 -22.83 -15.16
N GLY A 481 2.32 -23.03 -15.85
CA GLY A 481 2.37 -23.42 -17.25
C GLY A 481 2.88 -24.85 -17.41
N ILE A 482 2.49 -25.52 -18.50
CA ILE A 482 3.03 -26.83 -18.87
C ILE A 482 4.08 -26.61 -19.96
N LEU A 483 5.31 -27.01 -19.67
CA LEU A 483 6.40 -26.96 -20.66
C LEU A 483 6.45 -28.28 -21.43
N VAL A 484 6.26 -28.22 -22.74
CA VAL A 484 6.33 -29.40 -23.63
C VAL A 484 7.50 -29.24 -24.59
N ARG A 485 8.28 -30.32 -24.74
CA ARG A 485 9.34 -30.36 -25.75
C ARG A 485 8.71 -30.49 -27.14
N THR A 486 8.96 -29.51 -28.00
CA THR A 486 8.64 -29.62 -29.42
C THR A 486 9.55 -30.63 -30.11
N LYS A 487 8.98 -31.49 -30.96
CA LYS A 487 9.73 -32.38 -31.86
C LYS A 487 9.40 -31.98 -33.29
N ASP A 488 10.40 -31.51 -34.02
CA ASP A 488 10.27 -31.28 -35.46
C ASP A 488 10.32 -32.63 -36.18
N THR A 489 9.18 -33.11 -36.66
CA THR A 489 9.15 -34.32 -37.50
C THR A 489 9.56 -33.94 -38.92
N ALA A 490 10.76 -34.35 -39.33
CA ALA A 490 11.18 -34.25 -40.72
C ALA A 490 10.33 -35.18 -41.60
N SER A 491 9.87 -34.71 -42.76
CA SER A 491 9.08 -35.51 -43.70
C SER A 491 9.88 -36.73 -44.19
N PRO A 492 9.33 -37.95 -44.16
CA PRO A 492 10.04 -39.14 -44.60
C PRO A 492 10.31 -39.11 -46.11
N ILE A 493 11.39 -39.76 -46.56
CA ILE A 493 11.86 -39.77 -47.97
C ILE A 493 10.77 -40.22 -48.97
N GLY A 494 9.80 -41.04 -48.53
CA GLY A 494 8.67 -41.52 -49.34
C GLY A 494 7.44 -40.61 -49.40
N ALA A 495 7.46 -39.42 -48.77
CA ALA A 495 6.30 -38.55 -48.67
C ALA A 495 5.75 -38.07 -50.04
N PHE A 496 6.58 -38.09 -51.10
CA PHE A 496 6.13 -37.74 -52.45
C PHE A 496 5.09 -38.71 -53.04
N MET A 497 4.95 -39.93 -52.50
CA MET A 497 3.96 -40.91 -52.97
C MET A 497 2.60 -40.79 -52.25
N TRP A 498 2.54 -40.10 -51.11
CA TRP A 498 1.30 -39.92 -50.33
C TRP A 498 0.15 -39.18 -51.03
N PRO A 499 0.38 -38.20 -51.94
CA PRO A 499 -0.71 -37.43 -52.55
C PRO A 499 -1.70 -38.24 -53.40
N LEU A 500 -1.30 -39.43 -53.85
CA LEU A 500 -2.12 -40.34 -54.65
C LEU A 500 -2.10 -41.74 -54.06
N HIS A 501 -3.29 -42.31 -53.87
CA HIS A 501 -3.42 -43.70 -53.43
C HIS A 501 -2.81 -44.67 -54.44
N TRP A 502 -2.23 -45.79 -53.98
CA TRP A 502 -1.52 -46.76 -54.83
C TRP A 502 -2.37 -47.28 -56.02
N THR A 503 -3.68 -47.39 -55.83
CA THR A 503 -4.61 -47.78 -56.90
C THR A 503 -4.67 -46.75 -58.04
N MET A 504 -4.51 -45.46 -57.76
CA MET A 504 -4.49 -44.40 -58.78
C MET A 504 -3.22 -44.47 -59.62
N TRP A 505 -2.07 -44.77 -59.00
CA TRP A 505 -0.81 -45.00 -59.73
C TRP A 505 -0.92 -46.16 -60.71
N VAL A 506 -1.49 -47.29 -60.25
CA VAL A 506 -1.76 -48.44 -61.13
C VAL A 506 -2.77 -48.06 -62.22
N GLY A 507 -3.81 -47.31 -61.88
CA GLY A 507 -4.80 -46.81 -62.83
C GLY A 507 -4.18 -45.95 -63.96
N ILE A 508 -3.30 -45.00 -63.61
CA ILE A 508 -2.57 -44.17 -64.58
C ILE A 508 -1.70 -45.04 -65.48
N PHE A 509 -0.99 -46.02 -64.90
CA PHE A 509 -0.15 -46.94 -65.68
C PHE A 509 -0.97 -47.76 -66.68
N VAL A 510 -2.10 -48.34 -66.26
CA VAL A 510 -2.99 -49.11 -67.14
C VAL A 510 -3.60 -48.22 -68.22
N ALA A 511 -4.11 -47.04 -67.84
CA ALA A 511 -4.69 -46.08 -68.78
C ALA A 511 -3.68 -45.66 -69.85
N LEU A 512 -2.44 -45.40 -69.46
CA LEU A 512 -1.35 -45.04 -70.39
C LEU A 512 -1.10 -46.15 -71.42
N HIS A 513 -0.99 -47.41 -71.00
CA HIS A 513 -0.73 -48.54 -71.90
C HIS A 513 -1.92 -48.82 -72.82
N MET A 514 -3.15 -48.66 -72.32
CA MET A 514 -4.38 -48.78 -73.11
C MET A 514 -4.46 -47.68 -74.16
N THR A 515 -4.20 -46.42 -73.81
CA THR A 515 -4.20 -45.30 -74.76
C THR A 515 -3.14 -45.50 -75.84
N ALA A 516 -1.92 -45.91 -75.48
CA ALA A 516 -0.87 -46.21 -76.45
C ALA A 516 -1.27 -47.36 -77.40
N LEU A 517 -1.93 -48.41 -76.89
CA LEU A 517 -2.42 -49.52 -77.70
C LEU A 517 -3.47 -49.04 -78.71
N PHE A 518 -4.47 -48.28 -78.26
CA PHE A 518 -5.49 -47.73 -79.15
C PHE A 518 -4.89 -46.76 -80.18
N LEU A 519 -3.93 -45.92 -79.81
CA LEU A 519 -3.20 -45.06 -80.75
C LEU A 519 -2.50 -45.89 -81.85
N THR A 520 -1.85 -47.00 -81.48
CA THR A 520 -1.25 -47.89 -82.50
C THR A 520 -2.28 -48.56 -83.39
N LEU A 521 -3.38 -49.06 -82.83
CA LEU A 521 -4.44 -49.72 -83.59
C LEU A 521 -5.11 -48.74 -84.56
N TYR A 522 -5.41 -47.53 -84.12
CA TYR A 522 -6.00 -46.48 -84.96
C TYR A 522 -5.05 -46.05 -86.08
N GLU A 523 -3.75 -45.92 -85.81
CA GLU A 523 -2.76 -45.63 -86.85
C GLU A 523 -2.53 -46.81 -87.82
N TRP A 524 -2.67 -48.06 -87.37
CA TRP A 524 -2.50 -49.24 -88.24
C TRP A 524 -3.73 -49.54 -89.11
N LYS A 525 -4.94 -49.26 -88.61
CA LYS A 525 -6.19 -49.51 -89.34
C LYS A 525 -6.64 -48.33 -90.21
N SER A 526 -6.09 -47.13 -90.02
CA SER A 526 -6.42 -45.96 -90.81
C SER A 526 -5.76 -45.98 -92.20
N PRO A 527 -6.50 -45.70 -93.29
CA PRO A 527 -5.94 -45.68 -94.65
C PRO A 527 -4.88 -44.59 -94.87
N TYR A 528 -4.83 -43.56 -94.01
CA TYR A 528 -3.83 -42.48 -94.01
C TYR A 528 -2.76 -42.64 -92.91
N GLY A 529 -2.78 -43.77 -92.20
CA GLY A 529 -1.91 -44.06 -91.07
C GLY A 529 -0.58 -44.70 -91.44
N MET A 530 0.35 -44.72 -90.50
CA MET A 530 1.71 -45.25 -90.67
C MET A 530 1.73 -46.79 -90.55
N THR A 531 1.16 -47.48 -91.54
CA THR A 531 0.95 -48.95 -91.53
C THR A 531 2.25 -49.79 -91.73
N PRO A 532 2.38 -50.97 -91.10
CA PRO A 532 3.55 -51.84 -91.25
C PRO A 532 3.75 -52.46 -92.65
N HIS A 533 2.67 -52.58 -93.43
CA HIS A 533 2.68 -53.21 -94.77
C HIS A 533 2.86 -52.20 -95.94
N GLY A 534 3.08 -50.91 -95.64
CA GLY A 534 3.31 -49.88 -96.65
C GLY A 534 4.74 -49.85 -97.21
N ARG A 535 4.90 -49.35 -98.44
CA ARG A 535 6.14 -49.34 -99.25
C ARG A 535 7.32 -48.54 -98.67
N ASN A 536 7.19 -47.91 -97.49
CA ASN A 536 8.26 -47.16 -96.80
C ASN A 536 8.44 -47.67 -95.35
N ARG A 537 9.28 -48.70 -95.17
CA ARG A 537 9.57 -49.35 -93.87
C ARG A 537 10.23 -48.42 -92.81
N MET A 538 10.75 -47.26 -93.20
CA MET A 538 11.40 -46.29 -92.29
C MET A 538 10.43 -45.35 -91.54
N LYS A 539 9.11 -45.47 -91.75
CA LYS A 539 8.08 -44.60 -91.13
C LYS A 539 6.95 -45.40 -90.45
N ILE A 540 7.29 -46.45 -89.71
CA ILE A 540 6.30 -47.23 -88.95
C ILE A 540 6.09 -46.58 -87.57
N PHE A 541 4.84 -46.33 -87.20
CA PHE A 541 4.49 -45.91 -85.84
C PHE A 541 4.36 -47.16 -84.97
N SER A 542 5.41 -47.44 -84.19
CA SER A 542 5.47 -48.60 -83.29
C SER A 542 4.77 -48.32 -81.95
N TYR A 543 4.38 -49.37 -81.24
CA TYR A 543 3.85 -49.27 -79.87
C TYR A 543 4.82 -48.58 -78.92
N SER A 544 6.13 -48.82 -79.08
CA SER A 544 7.17 -48.11 -78.33
C SER A 544 7.17 -46.59 -78.63
N SER A 545 6.96 -46.18 -79.89
CA SER A 545 6.84 -44.76 -80.26
C SER A 545 5.57 -44.12 -79.67
N ALA A 546 4.47 -44.87 -79.60
CA ALA A 546 3.21 -44.43 -79.00
C ALA A 546 3.32 -44.28 -77.47
N LEU A 547 3.91 -45.27 -76.80
CA LEU A 547 4.18 -45.24 -75.36
C LEU A 547 5.10 -44.06 -74.99
N ASN A 548 6.19 -43.87 -75.75
CA ASN A 548 7.10 -42.75 -75.51
C ASN A 548 6.39 -41.40 -75.63
N LEU A 549 5.47 -41.25 -76.60
CA LEU A 549 4.64 -40.06 -76.74
C LEU A 549 3.67 -39.89 -75.56
N CYS A 550 2.97 -40.95 -75.14
CA CYS A 550 2.06 -40.90 -74.00
C CYS A 550 2.77 -40.56 -72.68
N TYR A 551 3.95 -41.13 -72.43
CA TYR A 551 4.80 -40.79 -71.28
C TYR A 551 5.33 -39.36 -71.34
N ALA A 552 5.74 -38.89 -72.52
CA ALA A 552 6.19 -37.52 -72.70
C ALA A 552 5.09 -36.52 -72.31
N ILE A 553 3.84 -36.77 -72.73
CA ILE A 553 2.68 -35.93 -72.37
C ILE A 553 2.39 -36.01 -70.87
N LEU A 554 2.41 -37.21 -70.25
CA LEU A 554 2.15 -37.38 -68.81
C LEU A 554 3.15 -36.62 -67.94
N PHE A 555 4.44 -36.64 -68.30
CA PHE A 555 5.49 -35.94 -67.56
C PHE A 555 5.71 -34.49 -68.04
N GLY A 556 4.87 -33.98 -68.94
CA GLY A 556 4.97 -32.61 -69.47
C GLY A 556 6.27 -32.33 -70.25
N ARG A 557 6.93 -33.36 -70.79
CA ARG A 557 8.15 -33.22 -71.60
C ARG A 557 7.81 -33.18 -73.09
N THR A 558 8.44 -32.28 -73.83
CA THR A 558 8.36 -32.23 -75.28
C THR A 558 9.41 -33.14 -75.90
N VAL A 559 9.03 -34.38 -76.22
CA VAL A 559 9.89 -35.30 -76.96
C VAL A 559 9.60 -35.15 -78.45
N SER A 560 10.65 -35.08 -79.29
CA SER A 560 10.54 -35.13 -80.76
C SER A 560 10.11 -36.52 -81.20
N SER A 561 8.82 -36.82 -81.03
CA SER A 561 8.17 -38.04 -81.52
C SER A 561 7.23 -37.67 -82.66
N LYS A 562 7.12 -38.56 -83.65
CA LYS A 562 6.31 -38.32 -84.84
C LYS A 562 4.84 -38.30 -84.44
N THR A 563 4.14 -37.19 -84.71
CA THR A 563 2.73 -37.04 -84.32
C THR A 563 1.80 -37.91 -85.15
N PRO A 564 0.71 -38.46 -84.57
CA PRO A 564 -0.26 -39.27 -85.31
C PRO A 564 -0.89 -38.45 -86.44
N LYS A 565 -1.05 -39.10 -87.61
CA LYS A 565 -1.58 -38.46 -88.82
C LYS A 565 -3.10 -38.58 -88.91
N CYS A 566 -3.69 -39.64 -88.34
CA CYS A 566 -5.13 -39.82 -88.37
C CYS A 566 -5.85 -38.82 -87.47
N CYS A 567 -7.00 -38.30 -87.92
CA CYS A 567 -7.80 -37.33 -87.15
C CYS A 567 -8.28 -37.93 -85.81
N THR A 568 -8.64 -39.21 -85.80
CA THR A 568 -9.07 -39.94 -84.59
C THR A 568 -7.94 -40.09 -83.56
N GLY A 569 -6.71 -40.36 -84.00
CA GLY A 569 -5.53 -40.43 -83.13
C GLY A 569 -5.14 -39.07 -82.56
N ARG A 570 -5.29 -37.98 -83.32
CA ARG A 570 -5.11 -36.61 -82.81
C ARG A 570 -6.14 -36.23 -81.76
N PHE A 571 -7.40 -36.59 -81.97
CA PHE A 571 -8.45 -36.39 -80.98
C PHE A 571 -8.16 -37.17 -79.68
N LEU A 572 -7.80 -38.46 -79.79
CA LEU A 572 -7.43 -39.28 -78.65
C LEU A 572 -6.21 -38.72 -77.89
N MET A 573 -5.21 -38.19 -78.61
CA MET A 573 -4.05 -37.55 -78.02
C MET A 573 -4.41 -36.28 -77.24
N ASN A 574 -5.32 -35.45 -77.75
CA ASN A 574 -5.82 -34.27 -77.05
C ASN A 574 -6.61 -34.65 -75.79
N LEU A 575 -7.44 -35.70 -75.85
CA LEU A 575 -8.16 -36.23 -74.69
C LEU A 575 -7.19 -36.74 -73.61
N TRP A 576 -6.16 -37.49 -74.04
CA TRP A 576 -5.09 -37.97 -73.15
C TRP A 576 -4.33 -36.82 -72.49
N ALA A 577 -4.04 -35.75 -73.25
CA ALA A 577 -3.40 -34.57 -72.72
C ALA A 577 -4.26 -33.87 -71.65
N ILE A 578 -5.57 -33.72 -71.86
CA ILE A 578 -6.50 -33.17 -70.86
C ILE A 578 -6.49 -34.05 -69.60
N PHE A 579 -6.56 -35.37 -69.74
CA PHE A 579 -6.48 -36.31 -68.61
C PHE A 579 -5.17 -36.16 -67.83
N CYS A 580 -4.02 -36.08 -68.50
CA CYS A 580 -2.72 -35.89 -67.86
C CYS A 580 -2.64 -34.56 -67.09
N LEU A 581 -3.18 -33.48 -67.67
CA LEU A 581 -3.24 -32.17 -66.99
C LEU A 581 -4.10 -32.22 -65.72
N LEU A 582 -5.24 -32.92 -65.77
CA LEU A 582 -6.10 -33.11 -64.59
C LEU A 582 -5.40 -33.91 -63.49
N VAL A 583 -4.71 -35.00 -63.85
CA VAL A 583 -3.94 -35.83 -62.91
C VAL A 583 -2.80 -35.02 -62.29
N LEU A 584 -2.03 -34.29 -63.10
CA LEU A 584 -0.93 -33.46 -62.61
C LEU A 584 -1.42 -32.36 -61.66
N SER A 585 -2.50 -31.68 -62.03
CA SER A 585 -3.13 -30.64 -61.21
C SER A 585 -3.64 -31.19 -59.87
N SER A 586 -4.28 -32.36 -59.88
CA SER A 586 -4.73 -33.01 -58.65
C SER A 586 -3.57 -33.47 -57.78
N TYR A 587 -2.48 -33.98 -58.36
CA TYR A 587 -1.28 -34.38 -57.62
C TYR A 587 -0.64 -33.17 -56.92
N THR A 588 -0.46 -32.06 -57.64
CA THR A 588 0.13 -30.84 -57.06
C THR A 588 -0.74 -30.22 -55.99
N ALA A 589 -2.06 -30.20 -56.17
CA ALA A 589 -3.01 -29.73 -55.16
C ALA A 589 -2.99 -30.58 -53.89
N ASN A 590 -2.99 -31.91 -54.02
CA ASN A 590 -2.95 -32.82 -52.88
C ASN A 590 -1.61 -32.76 -52.15
N LEU A 591 -0.49 -32.64 -52.88
CA LEU A 591 0.83 -32.48 -52.27
C LEU A 591 0.90 -31.19 -51.45
N ALA A 592 0.39 -30.08 -52.00
CA ALA A 592 0.33 -28.81 -51.28
C ALA A 592 -0.52 -28.92 -50.00
N ALA A 593 -1.68 -29.59 -50.07
CA ALA A 593 -2.53 -29.82 -48.90
C ALA A 593 -1.82 -30.62 -47.79
N VAL A 594 -1.08 -31.68 -48.15
CA VAL A 594 -0.31 -32.49 -47.19
C VAL A 594 0.84 -31.68 -46.56
N MET A 595 1.60 -30.93 -47.36
CA MET A 595 2.70 -30.10 -46.85
C MET A 595 2.24 -29.01 -45.87
N VAL A 596 1.01 -28.53 -46.01
CA VAL A 596 0.41 -27.55 -45.09
C VAL A 596 -0.12 -28.23 -43.82
N GLY A 597 -0.58 -29.48 -43.89
CA GLY A 597 -1.25 -30.18 -42.80
C GLY A 597 -0.35 -30.75 -41.69
N ASP A 598 0.95 -30.95 -41.94
CA ASP A 598 1.81 -31.74 -41.03
C ASP A 598 2.45 -30.96 -39.87
N LYS A 599 2.14 -29.67 -39.68
CA LYS A 599 2.58 -28.93 -38.47
C LYS A 599 1.59 -29.13 -37.33
N THR A 600 1.49 -30.36 -36.83
CA THR A 600 0.77 -30.61 -35.58
C THR A 600 1.71 -30.35 -34.41
N PHE A 601 1.62 -29.16 -33.82
CA PHE A 601 2.13 -28.95 -32.48
C PHE A 601 1.23 -29.79 -31.55
N GLU A 602 1.81 -30.71 -30.77
CA GLU A 602 1.07 -31.34 -29.68
C GLU A 602 0.84 -30.28 -28.60
N GLU A 603 -0.18 -29.45 -28.81
CA GLU A 603 -0.66 -28.52 -27.81
C GLU A 603 -1.39 -29.31 -26.73
N LEU A 604 -0.86 -29.29 -25.51
CA LEU A 604 -1.61 -29.73 -24.35
C LEU A 604 -2.59 -28.60 -24.00
N SER A 605 -3.88 -28.95 -23.97
CA SER A 605 -4.96 -28.01 -23.70
C SER A 605 -4.98 -27.50 -22.25
N GLY A 606 -4.29 -28.20 -21.34
CA GLY A 606 -4.13 -27.81 -19.93
C GLY A 606 -4.14 -29.02 -19.00
N ILE A 607 -4.52 -28.80 -17.75
CA ILE A 607 -4.55 -29.86 -16.70
C ILE A 607 -5.66 -30.90 -16.93
N HIS A 608 -6.73 -30.53 -17.63
CA HIS A 608 -7.83 -31.41 -17.97
C HIS A 608 -7.61 -32.17 -19.28
N ASP A 609 -6.41 -32.05 -19.87
CA ASP A 609 -6.07 -32.81 -21.06
C ASP A 609 -6.13 -34.31 -20.72
N PRO A 610 -6.85 -35.14 -21.48
CA PRO A 610 -6.98 -36.56 -21.21
C PRO A 610 -5.62 -37.27 -21.19
N LYS A 611 -4.61 -36.76 -21.92
CA LYS A 611 -3.23 -37.29 -21.89
C LYS A 611 -2.56 -37.12 -20.53
N VAL A 612 -2.94 -36.10 -19.76
CA VAL A 612 -2.41 -35.80 -18.42
C VAL A 612 -3.23 -36.52 -17.33
N GLY A 613 -4.57 -36.54 -17.50
CA GLY A 613 -5.52 -37.09 -16.52
C GLY A 613 -5.48 -38.62 -16.41
N GLU A 614 -5.38 -39.33 -17.53
CA GLU A 614 -5.19 -40.78 -17.53
C GLU A 614 -3.68 -41.06 -17.58
N ARG A 615 -3.13 -41.81 -16.61
CA ARG A 615 -1.73 -42.26 -16.65
C ARG A 615 -1.55 -43.28 -17.78
N LEU A 616 -1.44 -42.77 -18.99
CA LEU A 616 -1.15 -43.54 -20.18
C LEU A 616 0.34 -43.92 -20.14
N GLY A 617 0.65 -45.21 -20.22
CA GLY A 617 2.03 -45.72 -20.06
C GLY A 617 3.04 -45.18 -21.09
N TRP A 618 2.56 -44.57 -22.18
CA TRP A 618 3.37 -43.96 -23.24
C TRP A 618 3.59 -42.44 -23.05
N PHE A 619 2.88 -41.78 -22.13
CA PHE A 619 3.02 -40.35 -21.85
C PHE A 619 3.52 -40.13 -20.41
N ARG A 620 4.68 -39.51 -20.25
CA ARG A 620 5.29 -39.24 -18.94
C ARG A 620 5.36 -37.75 -18.70
N TRP A 621 4.91 -37.33 -17.51
CA TRP A 621 5.00 -35.96 -17.03
C TRP A 621 5.48 -35.95 -15.58
N GLY A 622 6.00 -34.80 -15.14
CA GLY A 622 6.51 -34.61 -13.78
C GLY A 622 6.48 -33.13 -13.41
N TRP A 623 6.60 -32.85 -12.11
CA TRP A 623 6.80 -31.50 -11.60
C TRP A 623 8.30 -31.21 -11.59
N VAL A 624 8.68 -30.02 -12.04
CA VAL A 624 10.04 -29.50 -11.93
C VAL A 624 10.14 -28.67 -10.67
#